data_AF-A0A542YIG0-F1
#
_entry.id   AF-A0A542YIG0-F1
#
_cell.length_a   1.000
_cell.length_b   1.000
_cell.length_c   1.000
_cell.angle_alpha   90.00
_cell.angle_beta   90.00
_cell.angle_gamma   90.00
#
_symmetry.space_group_name_H-M   'P 1'
#
loop_
_entity.id
_entity.type
_entity.pdbx_description
1 polymer ?
#
loop_
_entity_poly.entity_id
_entity_poly.type
_entity_poly.pdbx_seq_one_letter_code
_entity_poly.pdbx_strand_id
1 'polypeptide(L)'
;MTEQSSLVRLVKRRGALAAAVIAVGVLAVIVVQGVLRGVTSTLFSLGMPDLGYVGTIWSDVTTSVALVEFPFAIGVFLCLWLVAPVAAELRLAHVITRSVLAAGAGAVLVLVVQGFQALVVGIWVGGGLFGASFPFSGFSGSDIGYRLGFAMQTAVGSFIDLVPLVVLAGVFLWMWLERHPVSHQVSGMLDEV
;
A
#
# COMPACT_ATOMS: atom_id res chain seq x y z
N MET A 1 -30.36 -1.33 -18.70
CA MET A 1 -30.56 -0.16 -17.82
C MET A 1 -30.19 -0.47 -16.35
N THR A 2 -29.12 -1.23 -16.10
CA THR A 2 -28.86 -1.87 -14.78
C THR A 2 -27.52 -1.49 -14.12
N GLU A 3 -26.59 -0.83 -14.83
CA GLU A 3 -25.27 -0.47 -14.26
C GLU A 3 -25.30 0.78 -13.38
N GLN A 4 -26.13 1.78 -13.67
CA GLN A 4 -26.14 3.01 -12.87
C GLN A 4 -26.65 2.80 -11.44
N SER A 5 -27.49 1.78 -11.21
CA SER A 5 -27.96 1.45 -9.85
C SER A 5 -26.91 0.76 -8.98
N SER A 6 -25.92 0.07 -9.56
CA SER A 6 -24.90 -0.64 -8.79
C SER A 6 -23.81 0.31 -8.29
N LEU A 7 -23.32 1.23 -9.13
CA LEU A 7 -22.32 2.24 -8.76
C LEU A 7 -22.83 3.18 -7.67
N VAL A 8 -24.10 3.60 -7.74
CA VAL A 8 -24.71 4.45 -6.69
C VAL A 8 -24.87 3.68 -5.38
N ARG A 9 -25.12 2.36 -5.40
CA ARG A 9 -25.13 1.52 -4.19
C ARG A 9 -23.72 1.33 -3.63
N LEU A 10 -22.72 1.19 -4.48
CA LEU A 10 -21.30 1.07 -4.12
C LEU A 10 -20.80 2.34 -3.41
N VAL A 11 -21.10 3.52 -3.96
CA VAL A 11 -20.77 4.81 -3.34
C VAL A 11 -21.57 5.04 -2.05
N LYS A 12 -22.79 4.50 -1.96
CA LYS A 12 -23.61 4.53 -0.73
C LYS A 12 -23.24 3.48 0.30
N ARG A 13 -22.29 2.56 0.05
CA ARG A 13 -21.84 1.59 1.06
C ARG A 13 -21.17 2.34 2.22
N ARG A 14 -21.86 2.31 3.36
CA ARG A 14 -21.49 3.00 4.60
C ARG A 14 -20.39 2.20 5.26
N GLY A 15 -19.21 2.82 5.43
CA GLY A 15 -17.96 2.17 5.85
C GLY A 15 -16.72 2.90 5.33
N ALA A 16 -16.88 3.75 4.31
CA ALA A 16 -15.81 4.55 3.71
C ALA A 16 -15.05 5.43 4.73
N LEU A 17 -15.74 6.04 5.68
CA LEU A 17 -15.09 6.89 6.70
C LEU A 17 -14.21 6.08 7.64
N ALA A 18 -14.70 4.94 8.12
CA ALA A 18 -13.93 4.01 8.94
C ALA A 18 -12.66 3.51 8.19
N ALA A 19 -12.83 3.09 6.94
CA ALA A 19 -11.72 2.69 6.08
C ALA A 19 -10.74 3.85 5.82
N ALA A 20 -11.23 5.06 5.60
CA ALA A 20 -10.41 6.25 5.39
C ALA A 20 -9.60 6.61 6.63
N VAL A 21 -10.19 6.54 7.84
CA VAL A 21 -9.48 6.78 9.10
C VAL A 21 -8.33 5.80 9.28
N ILE A 22 -8.56 4.51 9.01
CA ILE A 22 -7.48 3.50 9.07
C ILE A 22 -6.41 3.80 8.03
N ALA A 23 -6.79 3.99 6.77
CA ALA A 23 -5.82 4.18 5.68
C ALA A 23 -5.00 5.46 5.85
N VAL A 24 -5.63 6.57 6.25
CA VAL A 24 -4.94 7.83 6.54
C VAL A 24 -4.06 7.71 7.78
N GLY A 25 -4.53 7.03 8.84
CA GLY A 25 -3.73 6.77 10.03
C GLY A 25 -2.49 5.93 9.74
N VAL A 26 -2.64 4.86 8.97
CA VAL A 26 -1.54 4.01 8.51
C VAL A 26 -0.57 4.83 7.64
N LEU A 27 -1.07 5.57 6.65
CA LEU A 27 -0.24 6.42 5.79
C LEU A 27 0.55 7.44 6.61
N ALA A 28 -0.10 8.15 7.54
CA ALA A 28 0.55 9.14 8.38
C ALA A 28 1.69 8.54 9.21
N VAL A 29 1.47 7.36 9.80
CA VAL A 29 2.51 6.67 10.57
C VAL A 29 3.69 6.28 9.69
N ILE A 30 3.43 5.72 8.50
CA ILE A 30 4.51 5.28 7.59
C ILE A 30 5.30 6.48 7.08
N VAL A 31 4.64 7.58 6.69
CA VAL A 31 5.30 8.81 6.26
C VAL A 31 6.19 9.38 7.37
N VAL A 32 5.69 9.41 8.62
CA VAL A 32 6.50 9.83 9.78
C VAL A 32 7.71 8.92 9.97
N GLN A 33 7.54 7.60 9.84
CA GLN A 33 8.66 6.66 9.91
C GLN A 33 9.68 6.92 8.78
N GLY A 34 9.23 7.18 7.56
CA GLY A 34 10.10 7.51 6.42
C GLY A 34 10.90 8.79 6.64
N VAL A 35 10.24 9.85 7.13
CA VAL A 35 10.91 11.12 7.49
C VAL A 35 11.91 10.91 8.61
N LEU A 36 11.55 10.19 9.68
CA LEU A 36 12.47 9.91 10.78
C LEU A 36 13.70 9.11 10.31
N ARG A 37 13.52 8.09 9.46
CA ARG A 37 14.62 7.36 8.83
C ARG A 37 15.51 8.31 8.01
N GLY A 38 14.92 9.18 7.20
CA GLY A 38 15.64 10.19 6.42
C GLY A 38 16.46 11.16 7.28
N VAL A 39 15.88 11.66 8.38
CA VAL A 39 16.58 12.51 9.35
C VAL A 39 17.74 11.75 10.00
N THR A 40 17.53 10.53 10.48
CA THR A 40 18.62 9.73 11.08
C THR A 40 19.74 9.44 10.11
N SER A 41 19.43 9.14 8.84
CA SER A 41 20.42 8.92 7.79
C SER A 41 21.21 10.19 7.48
N THR A 42 20.52 11.34 7.46
CA THR A 42 21.17 12.64 7.25
C THR A 42 22.11 12.99 8.40
N LEU A 43 21.69 12.77 9.66
CA LEU A 43 22.55 13.01 10.82
C LEU A 43 23.80 12.12 10.80
N PHE A 44 23.66 10.88 10.34
CA PHE A 44 24.79 9.96 10.17
C PHE A 44 25.74 10.43 9.05
N SER A 45 25.21 10.97 7.95
CA SER A 45 26.01 11.42 6.81
C SER A 45 26.73 12.75 7.03
N LEU A 46 26.33 13.57 8.02
CA LEU A 46 27.06 14.78 8.40
C LEU A 46 28.50 14.51 8.90
N GLY A 47 28.80 13.26 9.28
CA GLY A 47 30.16 12.81 9.58
C GLY A 47 31.00 12.42 8.35
N MET A 48 30.41 12.46 7.15
CA MET A 48 31.04 12.05 5.89
C MET A 48 31.42 13.27 5.03
N PRO A 49 32.48 13.17 4.21
CA PRO A 49 32.98 14.29 3.41
C PRO A 49 32.10 14.67 2.20
N ASP A 50 31.06 13.90 1.88
CA ASP A 50 30.22 14.12 0.70
C ASP A 50 28.80 14.58 1.08
N LEU A 51 28.54 15.88 0.90
CA LEU A 51 27.23 16.50 1.13
C LEU A 51 26.20 16.17 0.04
N GLY A 52 26.63 15.66 -1.13
CA GLY A 52 25.73 15.24 -2.21
C GLY A 52 24.83 14.07 -1.81
N TYR A 53 25.30 13.25 -0.85
CA TYR A 53 24.55 12.10 -0.33
C TYR A 53 23.23 12.48 0.36
N VAL A 54 23.14 13.69 0.94
CA VAL A 54 21.92 14.18 1.60
C VAL A 54 20.76 14.31 0.61
N GLY A 55 21.03 14.79 -0.61
CA GLY A 55 20.02 14.90 -1.66
C GLY A 55 19.40 13.55 -2.03
N THR A 56 20.24 12.51 -2.13
CA THR A 56 19.82 11.14 -2.43
C THR A 56 18.90 10.58 -1.34
N ILE A 57 19.23 10.79 -0.05
CA ILE A 57 18.39 10.34 1.08
C ILE A 57 16.96 10.87 0.96
N TRP A 58 16.79 12.17 0.70
CA TRP A 58 15.47 12.77 0.59
C TRP A 58 14.74 12.40 -0.70
N SER A 59 15.48 12.21 -1.79
CA SER A 59 14.93 11.63 -3.03
C SER A 59 14.38 10.22 -2.78
N ASP A 60 15.08 9.39 -2.00
CA ASP A 60 14.63 8.04 -1.67
C ASP A 60 13.39 8.05 -0.79
N VAL A 61 13.32 8.94 0.21
CA VAL A 61 12.12 9.11 1.06
C VAL A 61 10.92 9.51 0.21
N THR A 62 11.03 10.54 -0.63
CA THR A 62 9.92 11.01 -1.47
C THR A 62 9.47 9.96 -2.48
N THR A 63 10.42 9.21 -3.06
CA THR A 63 10.14 8.11 -3.98
C THR A 63 9.43 6.95 -3.28
N SER A 64 9.87 6.58 -2.06
CA SER A 64 9.22 5.56 -1.23
C SER A 64 7.77 5.94 -0.92
N VAL A 65 7.54 7.17 -0.48
CA VAL A 65 6.19 7.68 -0.15
C VAL A 65 5.27 7.55 -1.37
N ALA A 66 5.73 7.98 -2.54
CA ALA A 66 4.92 8.00 -3.76
C ALA A 66 4.67 6.60 -4.35
N LEU A 67 5.68 5.73 -4.35
CA LEU A 67 5.63 4.43 -5.05
C LEU A 67 5.28 3.25 -4.16
N VAL A 68 5.38 3.39 -2.83
CA VAL A 68 5.11 2.30 -1.88
C VAL A 68 4.03 2.70 -0.90
N GLU A 69 4.24 3.76 -0.13
CA GLU A 69 3.40 4.06 1.04
C GLU A 69 1.99 4.50 0.62
N PHE A 70 1.90 5.36 -0.40
CA PHE A 70 0.63 5.85 -0.91
C PHE A 70 -0.20 4.75 -1.62
N PRO A 71 0.37 3.96 -2.56
CA PRO A 71 -0.33 2.79 -3.10
C PRO A 71 -0.76 1.79 -2.03
N PHE A 72 0.10 1.51 -1.04
CA PHE A 72 -0.25 0.60 0.05
C PHE A 72 -1.49 1.08 0.81
N ALA A 73 -1.51 2.35 1.22
CA ALA A 73 -2.64 2.95 1.92
C ALA A 73 -3.93 2.93 1.10
N ILE A 74 -3.85 3.18 -0.21
CA ILE A 74 -5.00 3.05 -1.12
C ILE A 74 -5.51 1.61 -1.15
N GLY A 75 -4.62 0.61 -1.23
CA GLY A 75 -5.04 -0.80 -1.25
C GLY A 75 -5.72 -1.22 0.06
N VAL A 76 -5.18 -0.77 1.20
CA VAL A 76 -5.83 -0.95 2.51
C VAL A 76 -7.21 -0.28 2.54
N PHE A 77 -7.32 0.96 2.08
CA PHE A 77 -8.57 1.70 2.00
C PHE A 77 -9.62 0.95 1.16
N LEU A 78 -9.27 0.59 -0.07
CA LEU A 78 -10.18 -0.07 -1.00
C LEU A 78 -10.64 -1.42 -0.46
N CYS A 79 -9.74 -2.17 0.18
CA CYS A 79 -10.07 -3.46 0.77
C CYS A 79 -11.05 -3.32 1.96
N LEU A 80 -10.75 -2.43 2.90
CA LEU A 80 -11.62 -2.19 4.05
C LEU A 80 -12.93 -1.51 3.66
N TRP A 81 -12.96 -0.75 2.57
CA TRP A 81 -14.20 -0.12 2.11
C TRP A 81 -15.11 -1.09 1.35
N LEU A 82 -14.54 -1.87 0.42
CA LEU A 82 -15.33 -2.67 -0.54
C LEU A 82 -15.47 -4.13 -0.11
N VAL A 83 -14.37 -4.75 0.32
CA VAL A 83 -14.29 -6.20 0.51
C VAL A 83 -14.66 -6.59 1.95
N ALA A 84 -14.00 -5.97 2.92
CA ALA A 84 -13.92 -6.44 4.29
C ALA A 84 -14.03 -5.29 5.32
N PRO A 85 -15.18 -4.60 5.41
CA PRO A 85 -15.35 -3.48 6.33
C PRO A 85 -15.31 -3.92 7.78
N VAL A 86 -14.80 -3.04 8.64
CA VAL A 86 -14.78 -3.24 10.09
C VAL A 86 -16.09 -2.72 10.67
N ALA A 87 -16.84 -3.61 11.31
CA ALA A 87 -18.08 -3.34 12.03
C ALA A 87 -17.91 -3.67 13.52
N ALA A 88 -18.68 -3.00 14.39
CA ALA A 88 -18.62 -3.19 15.84
C ALA A 88 -18.99 -4.61 16.30
N GLU A 89 -19.90 -5.27 15.57
CA GLU A 89 -20.45 -6.59 15.91
C GLU A 89 -19.48 -7.75 15.63
N LEU A 90 -18.35 -7.48 14.98
CA LEU A 90 -17.35 -8.50 14.65
C LEU A 90 -16.55 -8.91 15.88
N ARG A 91 -16.24 -10.20 15.99
CA ARG A 91 -15.27 -10.71 16.97
C ARG A 91 -13.85 -10.25 16.60
N LEU A 92 -12.99 -10.07 17.60
CA LEU A 92 -11.59 -9.68 17.42
C LEU A 92 -10.85 -10.51 16.35
N ALA A 93 -11.08 -11.83 16.32
CA ALA A 93 -10.49 -12.72 15.31
C ALA A 93 -10.83 -12.31 13.87
N HIS A 94 -12.06 -11.87 13.61
CA HIS A 94 -12.48 -11.41 12.28
C HIS A 94 -11.87 -10.04 11.94
N VAL A 95 -11.72 -9.16 12.93
CA VAL A 95 -11.07 -7.85 12.72
C VAL A 95 -9.60 -8.05 12.30
N ILE A 96 -8.91 -8.97 12.96
CA ILE A 96 -7.53 -9.32 12.62
C ILE A 96 -7.44 -9.89 11.20
N THR A 97 -8.27 -10.87 10.84
CA THR A 97 -8.22 -11.46 9.49
C THR A 97 -8.56 -10.46 8.39
N ARG A 98 -9.57 -9.60 8.58
CA ARG A 98 -9.90 -8.51 7.64
C ARG A 98 -8.76 -7.51 7.49
N SER A 99 -8.09 -7.17 8.59
CA SER A 99 -6.94 -6.25 8.58
C SER A 99 -5.72 -6.85 7.87
N VAL A 100 -5.44 -8.14 8.08
CA VAL A 100 -4.38 -8.87 7.35
C VAL A 100 -4.70 -8.92 5.85
N LEU A 101 -5.96 -9.17 5.48
CA LEU A 101 -6.40 -9.17 4.09
C LEU A 101 -6.26 -7.77 3.45
N ALA A 102 -6.56 -6.71 4.20
CA ALA A 102 -6.34 -5.33 3.77
C ALA A 102 -4.86 -4.99 3.55
N ALA A 103 -3.98 -5.43 4.45
CA ALA A 103 -2.52 -5.29 4.25
C ALA A 103 -2.04 -6.05 3.01
N GLY A 104 -2.59 -7.26 2.77
CA GLY A 104 -2.31 -8.03 1.57
C GLY A 104 -2.74 -7.30 0.29
N ALA A 105 -3.93 -6.70 0.29
CA ALA A 105 -4.41 -5.86 -0.81
C ALA A 105 -3.51 -4.62 -1.04
N GLY A 106 -3.05 -3.98 0.04
CA GLY A 106 -2.04 -2.92 -0.01
C GLY A 106 -0.76 -3.36 -0.71
N ALA A 107 -0.19 -4.50 -0.32
CA ALA A 107 1.03 -5.04 -0.90
C ALA A 107 0.87 -5.43 -2.38
N VAL A 108 -0.28 -6.00 -2.77
CA VAL A 108 -0.59 -6.28 -4.17
C VAL A 108 -0.63 -4.98 -4.98
N LEU A 109 -1.20 -3.90 -4.43
CA LEU A 109 -1.24 -2.62 -5.14
C LEU A 109 0.16 -2.01 -5.28
N VAL A 110 1.01 -2.12 -4.25
CA VAL A 110 2.45 -1.76 -4.34
C VAL A 110 3.14 -2.53 -5.45
N LEU A 111 2.93 -3.85 -5.53
CA LEU A 111 3.52 -4.68 -6.57
C LEU A 111 3.12 -4.21 -7.98
N VAL A 112 1.84 -3.87 -8.17
CA VAL A 112 1.33 -3.39 -9.46
C VAL A 112 1.97 -2.04 -9.82
N VAL A 113 2.05 -1.09 -8.88
CA VAL A 113 2.62 0.23 -9.13
C VAL A 113 4.12 0.15 -9.39
N GLN A 114 4.86 -0.57 -8.56
CA GLN A 114 6.31 -0.81 -8.72
C GLN A 114 6.61 -1.60 -10.01
N GLY A 115 5.82 -2.62 -10.31
CA GLY A 115 5.95 -3.41 -11.54
C GLY A 115 5.75 -2.54 -12.78
N PHE A 116 4.73 -1.68 -12.77
CA PHE A 116 4.52 -0.72 -13.86
C PHE A 116 5.66 0.28 -13.99
N GLN A 117 6.14 0.84 -12.88
CA GLN A 117 7.30 1.74 -12.86
C GLN A 117 8.56 1.06 -13.40
N ALA A 118 8.81 -0.19 -13.03
CA ALA A 118 9.90 -1.01 -13.55
C ALA A 118 9.81 -1.20 -15.08
N LEU A 119 8.61 -1.43 -15.62
CA LEU A 119 8.39 -1.53 -17.06
C LEU A 119 8.64 -0.20 -17.78
N VAL A 120 8.10 0.91 -17.24
CA VAL A 120 8.30 2.24 -17.83
C VAL A 120 9.78 2.60 -17.86
N VAL A 121 10.49 2.46 -16.73
CA VAL A 121 11.93 2.74 -16.67
C VAL A 121 12.71 1.79 -17.59
N GLY A 122 12.35 0.51 -17.64
CA GLY A 122 12.97 -0.46 -18.53
C GLY A 122 12.84 -0.09 -20.02
N ILE A 123 11.69 0.44 -20.43
CA ILE A 123 11.46 0.92 -21.80
C ILE A 123 12.27 2.20 -22.07
N TRP A 124 12.24 3.16 -21.15
CA TRP A 124 12.87 4.47 -21.33
C TRP A 124 14.41 4.42 -21.29
N VAL A 125 14.98 3.55 -20.46
CA VAL A 125 16.44 3.45 -20.27
C VAL A 125 17.05 2.33 -21.13
N GLY A 126 16.33 1.21 -21.32
CA GLY A 126 16.83 -0.01 -21.96
C GLY A 126 16.32 -0.29 -23.37
N GLY A 127 15.45 0.56 -23.94
CA GLY A 127 15.04 0.48 -25.35
C GLY A 127 14.08 -0.64 -25.73
N GLY A 128 13.60 -1.49 -24.80
CA GLY A 128 12.57 -2.48 -25.14
C GLY A 128 12.14 -3.46 -24.03
N LEU A 129 10.88 -3.91 -24.13
CA LEU A 129 10.14 -4.71 -23.14
C LEU A 129 10.61 -6.17 -22.93
N PHE A 130 11.34 -6.75 -23.89
CA PHE A 130 11.56 -8.20 -23.95
C PHE A 130 13.01 -8.63 -24.16
N GLY A 131 13.97 -7.78 -23.82
CA GLY A 131 15.34 -8.01 -24.27
C GLY A 131 16.05 -9.28 -23.78
N ALA A 132 15.51 -9.98 -22.77
CA ALA A 132 16.04 -11.26 -22.28
C ALA A 132 15.29 -12.49 -22.80
N SER A 133 14.05 -12.32 -23.30
CA SER A 133 13.24 -13.44 -23.78
C SER A 133 13.46 -13.71 -25.28
N PHE A 134 14.05 -12.76 -26.01
CA PHE A 134 14.35 -12.90 -27.44
C PHE A 134 15.76 -12.37 -27.75
N PRO A 135 16.77 -13.24 -27.91
CA PRO A 135 18.16 -12.86 -28.15
C PRO A 135 18.35 -12.51 -29.62
N PHE A 136 17.86 -11.34 -30.05
CA PHE A 136 18.24 -10.75 -31.33
C PHE A 136 19.19 -9.57 -31.07
N SER A 137 20.16 -9.37 -31.96
CA SER A 137 21.18 -8.33 -31.87
C SER A 137 20.52 -6.94 -31.83
N GLY A 138 20.41 -6.36 -30.62
CA GLY A 138 19.76 -5.08 -30.38
C GLY A 138 19.08 -4.93 -29.02
N PHE A 139 19.04 -5.99 -28.20
CA PHE A 139 18.29 -6.04 -26.94
C PHE A 139 19.17 -6.48 -25.76
N SER A 140 19.41 -5.60 -24.76
CA SER A 140 20.12 -5.93 -23.51
C SER A 140 19.12 -6.25 -22.38
N GLY A 141 18.82 -7.54 -22.20
CA GLY A 141 17.71 -8.04 -21.38
C GLY A 141 17.87 -8.16 -19.86
N SER A 142 18.98 -7.73 -19.24
CA SER A 142 19.27 -8.05 -17.83
C SER A 142 18.38 -7.33 -16.79
N ASP A 143 17.77 -6.21 -17.14
CA ASP A 143 17.32 -5.26 -16.12
C ASP A 143 15.86 -5.43 -15.68
N ILE A 144 14.96 -5.91 -16.55
CA ILE A 144 13.52 -5.98 -16.24
C ILE A 144 13.24 -7.09 -15.23
N GLY A 145 13.85 -8.27 -15.40
CA GLY A 145 13.68 -9.39 -14.47
C GLY A 145 14.16 -9.05 -13.05
N TYR A 146 15.31 -8.38 -12.95
CA TYR A 146 15.83 -7.87 -11.68
C TYR A 146 14.87 -6.85 -11.04
N ARG A 147 14.37 -5.88 -11.82
CA ARG A 147 13.46 -4.85 -11.31
C ARG A 147 12.11 -5.42 -10.87
N LEU A 148 11.57 -6.41 -11.59
CA LEU A 148 10.34 -7.10 -11.19
C LEU A 148 10.55 -7.94 -9.93
N GLY A 149 11.70 -8.61 -9.81
CA GLY A 149 12.11 -9.30 -8.59
C GLY A 149 12.22 -8.35 -7.39
N PHE A 150 12.81 -7.17 -7.59
CA PHE A 150 12.89 -6.12 -6.57
C PHE A 150 11.51 -5.57 -6.19
N ALA A 151 10.61 -5.35 -7.16
CA ALA A 151 9.22 -4.95 -6.90
C ALA A 151 8.48 -6.00 -6.05
N MET A 152 8.66 -7.29 -6.36
CA MET A 152 8.10 -8.39 -5.58
C MET A 152 8.66 -8.43 -4.15
N GLN A 153 9.98 -8.31 -4.00
CA GLN A 153 10.61 -8.24 -2.69
C GLN A 153 10.10 -7.05 -1.88
N THR A 154 9.94 -5.88 -2.52
CA THR A 154 9.41 -4.66 -1.88
C THR A 154 7.97 -4.84 -1.44
N ALA A 155 7.12 -5.44 -2.27
CA ALA A 155 5.73 -5.73 -1.93
C ALA A 155 5.63 -6.69 -0.74
N VAL A 156 6.39 -7.80 -0.76
CA VAL A 156 6.41 -8.77 0.35
C VAL A 156 6.98 -8.14 1.62
N GLY A 157 8.05 -7.36 1.52
CA GLY A 157 8.62 -6.62 2.66
C GLY A 157 7.59 -5.65 3.27
N SER A 158 6.93 -4.86 2.42
CA SER A 158 5.88 -3.93 2.88
C SER A 158 4.72 -4.65 3.56
N PHE A 159 4.31 -5.83 3.09
CA PHE A 159 3.30 -6.64 3.76
C PHE A 159 3.77 -7.04 5.16
N ILE A 160 4.95 -7.65 5.28
CA ILE A 160 5.47 -8.15 6.55
C ILE A 160 5.64 -7.01 7.56
N ASP A 161 6.21 -5.89 7.13
CA ASP A 161 6.52 -4.76 7.99
C ASP A 161 5.25 -3.99 8.44
N LEU A 162 4.24 -3.91 7.58
CA LEU A 162 3.05 -3.07 7.82
C LEU A 162 1.84 -3.83 8.33
N VAL A 163 1.78 -5.16 8.21
CA VAL A 163 0.69 -5.99 8.77
C VAL A 163 0.43 -5.68 10.25
N PRO A 164 1.44 -5.64 11.15
CA PRO A 164 1.20 -5.34 12.56
C PRO A 164 0.53 -3.98 12.77
N LEU A 165 0.95 -2.97 11.98
CA LEU A 165 0.40 -1.62 12.04
C LEU A 165 -1.06 -1.57 11.55
N VAL A 166 -1.37 -2.23 10.42
CA VAL A 166 -2.73 -2.28 9.88
C VAL A 166 -3.67 -3.04 10.82
N VAL A 167 -3.21 -4.15 11.40
CA VAL A 167 -3.97 -4.91 12.42
C VAL A 167 -4.23 -4.05 13.65
N LEU A 168 -3.21 -3.34 14.16
CA LEU A 168 -3.36 -2.45 15.31
C LEU A 168 -4.36 -1.33 15.03
N ALA A 169 -4.28 -0.69 13.85
CA ALA A 169 -5.21 0.34 13.42
C ALA A 169 -6.66 -0.20 13.32
N GLY A 170 -6.83 -1.40 12.76
CA GLY A 170 -8.13 -2.08 12.69
C GLY A 170 -8.71 -2.40 14.07
N VAL A 171 -7.90 -2.90 14.99
CA VAL A 171 -8.31 -3.20 16.37
C VAL A 171 -8.65 -1.93 17.15
N PHE A 172 -7.87 -0.85 17.02
CA PHE A 172 -8.21 0.44 17.64
C PHE A 172 -9.52 1.01 17.12
N LEU A 173 -9.74 0.97 15.80
CA LEU A 173 -11.01 1.42 15.23
C LEU A 173 -12.17 0.56 15.73
N TRP A 174 -11.99 -0.76 15.79
CA TRP A 174 -13.02 -1.67 16.30
C TRP A 174 -13.39 -1.37 17.75
N MET A 175 -12.41 -1.19 18.65
CA MET A 175 -12.66 -0.80 20.04
C MET A 175 -13.37 0.56 20.15
N TRP A 176 -13.07 1.48 19.24
CA TRP A 176 -13.77 2.77 19.18
C TRP A 176 -15.22 2.61 18.73
N LEU A 177 -15.48 1.80 17.69
CA LEU A 177 -16.82 1.51 17.18
C LEU A 177 -17.68 0.74 18.19
N GLU A 178 -17.09 -0.14 19.00
CA GLU A 178 -17.77 -0.85 20.08
C GLU A 178 -18.27 0.11 21.17
N ARG A 179 -17.49 1.16 21.47
CA ARG A 179 -17.85 2.20 22.47
C ARG A 179 -18.75 3.30 21.91
N HIS A 180 -18.75 3.50 20.60
CA HIS A 180 -19.57 4.49 19.90
C HIS A 180 -20.45 3.81 18.85
N PRO A 181 -21.47 3.05 19.27
CA PRO A 181 -22.30 2.26 18.37
C PRO A 181 -22.99 3.19 17.37
N VAL A 182 -22.67 2.99 16.10
CA VAL A 182 -23.32 3.70 14.99
C VAL A 182 -24.65 3.02 14.74
N SER A 183 -25.73 3.80 14.60
CA SER A 183 -27.10 3.28 14.44
C SER A 183 -27.39 2.53 13.13
N HIS A 184 -26.37 2.15 12.36
CA HIS A 184 -26.50 1.62 11.01
C HIS A 184 -25.64 0.37 10.81
N GLN A 185 -26.22 -0.68 10.22
CA GLN A 185 -25.48 -1.89 9.85
C GLN A 185 -24.50 -1.62 8.70
N VAL A 186 -23.25 -2.09 8.89
CA VAL A 186 -22.16 -2.05 7.91
C VAL A 186 -21.98 -3.48 7.38
N SER A 187 -22.23 -3.70 6.08
CA SER A 187 -22.03 -5.00 5.41
C SER A 187 -21.03 -4.89 4.26
N GLY A 188 -20.06 -5.82 4.22
CA GLY A 188 -19.10 -5.97 3.13
C GLY A 188 -19.53 -6.96 2.05
N MET A 189 -18.76 -7.05 0.96
CA MET A 189 -18.98 -8.10 -0.06
C MET A 189 -18.82 -9.51 0.54
N LEU A 190 -17.94 -9.69 1.52
CA LEU A 190 -17.76 -10.96 2.22
C LEU A 190 -18.92 -11.32 3.17
N ASP A 191 -19.80 -10.37 3.50
CA ASP A 191 -20.95 -10.58 4.38
C ASP A 191 -22.24 -10.90 3.60
N GLU A 192 -22.21 -10.84 2.26
CA GLU A 192 -23.36 -11.07 1.37
C GLU A 192 -23.39 -12.49 0.75
N VAL A 193 -22.38 -13.32 1.01
CA VAL A 193 -22.22 -14.69 0.49
C VAL A 193 -22.40 -15.70 1.62
#